data_AF-A0A4Y2N8V0-F1
#
_entry.id   AF-A0A4Y2N8V0-F1
#
_cell.length_a   1.000
_cell.length_b   1.000
_cell.length_c   1.000
_cell.angle_alpha   90.00
_cell.angle_beta   90.00
_cell.angle_gamma   90.00
#
_symmetry.space_group_name_H-M   'P 1'
#
loop_
_entity.id
_entity.type
_entity.pdbx_description
1 polymer ?
#
loop_
_entity_poly.entity_id
_entity_poly.type
_entity_poly.pdbx_seq_one_letter_code
_entity_poly.pdbx_strand_id
1 'polypeptide(L)'
;MSCLVKHRAFESQAGMYDLEFLYGLKKGNKKEVIAWCMSMDMIAKEYVCPTCGEKMVLTEIDCSDGYAWVCRKFVVNEHHIKRTVRKGSWFSESKLTMPAVLILTYLWVKKTPNEWITDEMNVSEPTVVDWKSFCREVCVDRLVKDSKEKIGGVGMIVEIDESKFGKRKYNRGKRVDETLIEITKKNVEPGTTVLSDCWPSYNGLTAEGYVHHTVNHSKNFKDPVTGAHTNGIEDTWNAIKTDFRKQGTRRVEGQFDTYLAEYMWRRSHRGAPMKSLFPSFIRGVTELYPPHTQDTVK
;
A
#
# COMPACT_ATOMS: atom_id res chain seq x y z
N MET A 1 -19.94 21.60 1.36
CA MET A 1 -18.73 22.41 1.62
C MET A 1 -17.54 21.48 1.60
N SER A 2 -16.74 21.56 0.54
CA SER A 2 -16.11 20.41 -0.10
C SER A 2 -14.67 20.14 0.33
N CYS A 3 -14.30 18.86 0.18
CA CYS A 3 -12.96 18.26 0.27
C CYS A 3 -11.81 19.13 -0.30
N LEU A 4 -12.12 19.98 -1.28
CA LEU A 4 -11.20 20.91 -1.95
C LEU A 4 -10.58 21.97 -1.01
N VAL A 5 -11.28 22.40 0.05
CA VAL A 5 -10.76 23.43 0.96
C VAL A 5 -9.68 22.86 1.89
N LYS A 6 -9.79 21.58 2.27
CA LYS A 6 -8.73 20.87 3.02
C LYS A 6 -7.52 20.54 2.14
N HIS A 7 -7.74 20.30 0.84
CA HIS A 7 -6.69 20.01 -0.13
C HIS A 7 -5.71 21.19 -0.31
N ARG A 8 -6.21 22.43 -0.36
CA ARG A 8 -5.36 23.62 -0.57
C ARG A 8 -4.44 23.97 0.60
N ALA A 9 -4.85 23.69 1.84
CA ALA A 9 -3.99 23.95 3.00
C ALA A 9 -2.79 22.98 3.04
N PHE A 10 -3.00 21.71 2.66
CA PHE A 10 -1.94 20.69 2.62
C PHE A 10 -0.96 20.90 1.45
N GLU A 11 -1.46 21.35 0.29
CA GLU A 11 -0.62 21.68 -0.87
C GLU A 11 0.27 22.91 -0.64
N SER A 12 -0.13 23.86 0.21
CA SER A 12 0.68 25.04 0.53
C SER A 12 1.96 24.74 1.35
N GLN A 13 2.08 23.55 1.95
CA GLN A 13 3.29 23.05 2.62
C GLN A 13 4.08 22.01 1.80
N ALA A 14 3.61 21.63 0.60
CA ALA A 14 4.16 20.54 -0.21
C ALA A 14 5.57 20.79 -0.79
N GLY A 15 6.24 21.88 -0.39
CA GLY A 15 7.62 22.19 -0.76
C GLY A 15 8.71 21.54 0.11
N MET A 16 8.38 20.91 1.25
CA MET A 16 9.33 20.83 2.39
C MET A 16 9.54 19.45 3.04
N TYR A 17 9.14 18.34 2.41
CA TYR A 17 9.31 16.98 2.97
C TYR A 17 10.30 16.13 2.18
N ASP A 18 11.51 16.63 2.01
CA ASP A 18 12.61 15.88 1.40
C ASP A 18 13.44 15.12 2.45
N LEU A 19 14.47 14.44 1.97
CA LEU A 19 15.35 13.65 2.82
C LEU A 19 16.10 14.50 3.85
N GLU A 20 16.47 15.74 3.49
CA GLU A 20 17.16 16.66 4.38
C GLU A 20 16.28 17.05 5.56
N PHE A 21 15.01 17.38 5.30
CA PHE A 21 14.01 17.64 6.33
C PHE A 21 13.86 16.45 7.29
N LEU A 22 13.77 15.21 6.78
CA LEU A 22 13.63 14.02 7.62
C LEU A 22 14.87 13.76 8.49
N TYR A 23 16.07 14.02 7.98
CA TYR A 23 17.29 14.00 8.79
C TYR A 23 17.34 15.13 9.82
N GLY A 24 16.79 16.31 9.47
CA GLY A 24 16.55 17.40 10.40
C GLY A 24 15.70 16.94 11.58
N LEU A 25 14.55 16.29 11.32
CA LEU A 25 13.72 15.68 12.37
C LEU A 25 14.48 14.63 13.20
N LYS A 26 15.34 13.82 12.58
CA LYS A 26 16.16 12.83 13.30
C LYS A 26 17.16 13.48 14.27
N LYS A 27 17.68 14.65 13.95
CA LYS A 27 18.64 15.43 14.78
C LYS A 27 17.94 16.40 15.74
N GLY A 28 16.70 16.78 15.46
CA GLY A 28 15.91 17.72 16.24
C GLY A 28 15.42 17.16 17.57
N ASN A 29 14.62 17.95 18.29
CA ASN A 29 14.11 17.52 19.59
C ASN A 29 12.89 16.58 19.44
N LYS A 30 12.70 15.70 20.42
CA LYS A 30 11.65 14.68 20.37
C LYS A 30 10.24 15.28 20.33
N LYS A 31 10.04 16.46 20.92
CA LYS A 31 8.75 17.17 20.94
C LYS A 31 8.33 17.63 19.54
N GLU A 32 9.27 18.14 18.75
CA GLU A 32 9.05 18.52 17.34
C GLU A 32 8.70 17.30 16.48
N VAL A 33 9.40 16.18 16.67
CA VAL A 33 9.08 14.92 15.97
C VAL A 33 7.65 14.49 16.28
N ILE A 34 7.26 14.50 17.55
CA ILE A 34 5.89 14.16 17.98
C ILE A 34 4.88 15.13 17.36
N ALA A 35 5.12 16.45 17.45
CA ALA A 35 4.21 17.46 16.89
C ALA A 35 4.03 17.29 15.38
N TRP A 36 5.12 16.99 14.66
CA TRP A 36 5.08 16.72 13.23
C TRP A 36 4.29 15.43 12.93
N CYS A 37 4.59 14.32 13.61
CA CYS A 37 3.86 13.07 13.43
C CYS A 37 2.36 13.22 13.73
N MET A 38 2.00 14.02 14.75
CA MET A 38 0.61 14.38 15.04
C MET A 38 -0.01 15.19 13.90
N SER A 39 0.70 16.18 13.36
CA SER A 39 0.20 17.01 12.25
C SER A 39 -0.06 16.21 10.98
N MET A 40 0.71 15.13 10.78
CA MET A 40 0.58 14.20 9.66
C MET A 40 -0.41 13.06 9.91
N ASP A 41 -1.12 13.08 11.04
CA ASP A 41 -2.04 12.02 11.48
C ASP A 41 -1.40 10.62 11.58
N MET A 42 -0.07 10.56 11.80
CA MET A 42 0.66 9.30 11.94
C MET A 42 0.73 8.77 13.39
N ILE A 43 0.40 9.62 14.35
CA ILE A 43 0.16 9.27 15.76
C ILE A 43 -1.07 10.03 16.27
N ALA A 44 -1.67 9.53 17.34
CA ALA A 44 -2.86 10.13 17.91
C ALA A 44 -2.56 11.52 18.49
N LYS A 45 -3.49 12.47 18.32
CA LYS A 45 -3.42 13.83 18.89
C LYS A 45 -3.96 13.91 20.32
N GLU A 46 -4.73 12.91 20.70
CA GLU A 46 -5.30 12.73 22.03
C GLU A 46 -5.39 11.24 22.31
N TYR A 47 -5.43 10.88 23.59
CA TYR A 47 -5.59 9.50 24.02
C TYR A 47 -6.52 9.43 25.22
N VAL A 48 -7.39 8.42 25.26
CA VAL A 48 -8.35 8.20 26.34
C VAL A 48 -7.84 7.10 27.26
N CYS A 49 -7.97 7.34 28.56
CA CYS A 49 -7.60 6.37 29.57
C CYS A 49 -8.55 5.16 29.52
N PRO A 50 -8.04 3.93 29.40
CA PRO A 50 -8.88 2.72 29.36
C PRO A 50 -9.59 2.43 30.68
N THR A 51 -9.14 3.02 31.80
CA THR A 51 -9.69 2.75 33.14
C THR A 51 -10.80 3.73 33.52
N CYS A 52 -10.65 5.03 33.23
CA CYS A 52 -11.65 6.05 33.62
C CYS A 52 -12.35 6.75 32.46
N GLY A 53 -11.95 6.50 31.21
CA GLY A 53 -12.54 7.17 30.04
C GLY A 53 -12.16 8.64 29.87
N GLU A 54 -11.32 9.20 30.76
CA GLU A 54 -10.87 10.59 30.66
C GLU A 54 -9.70 10.75 29.69
N LYS A 55 -9.56 11.95 29.11
CA LYS A 55 -8.41 12.29 28.27
C LYS A 55 -7.11 12.24 29.08
N MET A 56 -6.10 11.59 28.52
CA MET A 56 -4.76 11.50 29.07
C MET A 56 -3.95 12.76 28.74
N VAL A 57 -2.98 13.08 29.57
CA VAL A 57 -2.08 14.23 29.38
C VAL A 57 -0.78 13.76 28.74
N LEU A 58 -0.35 14.41 27.65
CA LEU A 58 0.96 14.18 27.07
C LEU A 58 2.03 14.73 28.03
N THR A 59 2.82 13.84 28.62
CA THR A 59 3.77 14.19 29.69
C THR A 59 5.18 13.79 29.28
N GLU A 60 6.15 14.66 29.52
CA GLU A 60 7.57 14.35 29.37
C GLU A 60 7.98 13.31 30.42
N ILE A 61 8.56 12.21 29.96
CA ILE A 61 9.00 11.10 30.80
C ILE A 61 10.28 10.49 30.24
N ASP A 62 11.00 9.74 31.08
CA ASP A 62 12.13 8.95 30.62
C ASP A 62 11.65 7.73 29.82
N CYS A 63 11.59 7.87 28.49
CA CYS A 63 11.27 6.81 27.54
C CYS A 63 11.95 7.07 26.18
N SER A 64 11.85 6.10 25.26
CA SER A 64 12.43 6.19 23.91
C SER A 64 12.09 7.50 23.20
N ASP A 65 10.82 7.89 23.23
CA ASP A 65 10.29 9.08 22.55
C ASP A 65 10.24 10.32 23.46
N GLY A 66 10.67 10.21 24.73
CA GLY A 66 10.69 11.29 25.72
C GLY A 66 9.32 11.74 26.22
N TYR A 67 8.23 11.23 25.64
CA TYR A 67 6.86 11.58 26.00
C TYR A 67 5.96 10.34 26.00
N ALA A 68 4.92 10.39 26.84
CA ALA A 68 3.86 9.40 26.87
C ALA A 68 2.53 10.03 27.24
N TRP A 69 1.44 9.37 26.86
CA TRP A 69 0.11 9.65 27.38
C TRP A 69 0.02 9.14 28.80
N VAL A 70 -0.29 10.02 29.75
CA VAL A 70 -0.35 9.70 31.17
C VAL A 70 -1.69 10.11 31.75
N CYS A 71 -2.35 9.19 32.45
CA CYS A 71 -3.50 9.47 33.30
C CYS A 71 -3.10 9.21 34.76
N ARG A 72 -3.36 10.19 35.63
CA ARG A 72 -3.15 10.09 37.07
C ARG A 72 -4.43 10.53 37.78
N LYS A 73 -5.04 9.61 38.52
CA LYS A 73 -6.18 9.86 39.41
C LYS A 73 -5.80 9.35 40.79
N PHE A 74 -6.01 10.15 41.84
CA PHE A 74 -5.55 9.89 43.21
C PHE A 74 -6.68 9.65 44.22
N VAL A 75 -7.95 9.67 43.79
CA VAL A 75 -9.10 9.63 44.71
C VAL A 75 -10.07 8.52 44.32
N VAL A 76 -11.13 8.80 43.57
CA VAL A 76 -12.07 7.78 43.12
C VAL A 76 -11.49 7.08 41.89
N ASN A 77 -11.48 5.74 41.91
CA ASN A 77 -10.87 4.90 40.88
C ASN A 77 -9.40 5.27 40.67
N GLU A 78 -8.58 5.25 41.72
CA GLU A 78 -7.14 5.55 41.66
C GLU A 78 -6.42 4.70 40.61
N HIS A 79 -5.70 5.36 39.70
CA HIS A 79 -4.84 4.68 38.74
C HIS A 79 -3.76 5.61 38.20
N HIS A 80 -2.66 4.99 37.77
CA HIS A 80 -1.59 5.63 37.03
C HIS A 80 -1.31 4.83 35.77
N ILE A 81 -1.96 5.23 34.67
CA ILE A 81 -1.85 4.54 33.39
C ILE A 81 -0.95 5.35 32.47
N LYS A 82 -0.04 4.66 31.78
CA LYS A 82 0.84 5.22 30.74
C LYS A 82 0.65 4.48 29.43
N ARG A 83 0.68 5.20 28.31
CA ARG A 83 0.73 4.64 26.96
C ARG A 83 1.78 5.38 26.14
N THR A 84 2.54 4.65 25.34
CA THR A 84 3.52 5.27 24.43
C THR A 84 2.77 6.14 23.42
N VAL A 85 3.40 7.21 22.95
CA VAL A 85 2.83 8.07 21.88
C VAL A 85 2.58 7.30 20.57
N ARG A 86 3.23 6.15 20.41
CA ARG A 86 3.14 5.27 19.24
C ARG A 86 1.96 4.28 19.31
N LYS A 87 1.35 4.10 20.48
CA LYS A 87 0.38 3.02 20.71
C LYS A 87 -0.81 3.13 19.74
N GLY A 88 -1.06 2.06 19.00
CA GLY A 88 -2.19 1.99 18.05
C GLY A 88 -1.97 2.80 16.78
N SER A 89 -0.73 3.19 16.47
CA SER A 89 -0.36 3.84 15.21
C SER A 89 0.59 2.99 14.36
N TRP A 90 0.92 3.46 13.16
CA TRP A 90 1.92 2.86 12.26
C TRP A 90 3.31 2.64 12.88
N PHE A 91 3.65 3.37 13.94
CA PHE A 91 4.92 3.23 14.65
C PHE A 91 4.86 2.21 15.81
N SER A 92 3.70 1.61 16.08
CA SER A 92 3.52 0.64 17.16
C SER A 92 4.51 -0.50 17.04
N GLU A 93 5.06 -0.94 18.17
CA GLU A 93 5.93 -2.12 18.30
C GLU A 93 7.27 -2.05 17.54
N SER A 94 7.47 -1.06 16.68
CA SER A 94 8.74 -0.81 16.01
C SER A 94 9.81 -0.38 17.00
N LYS A 95 10.96 -1.06 16.94
CA LYS A 95 12.17 -0.70 17.70
C LYS A 95 12.94 0.46 17.07
N LEU A 96 12.63 0.80 15.81
CA LEU A 96 13.23 1.94 15.12
C LEU A 96 12.65 3.24 15.67
N THR A 97 13.40 4.34 15.59
CA THR A 97 12.85 5.65 15.95
C THR A 97 11.82 6.12 14.91
N MET A 98 10.85 6.96 15.31
CA MET A 98 9.89 7.51 14.34
C MET A 98 10.58 8.19 13.15
N PRO A 99 11.64 9.01 13.32
CA PRO A 99 12.40 9.55 12.18
C PRO A 99 13.06 8.48 11.32
N ALA A 100 13.61 7.41 11.91
CA ALA A 100 14.21 6.33 11.14
C ALA A 100 13.17 5.60 10.25
N VAL A 101 11.99 5.34 10.80
CA VAL A 101 10.84 4.80 10.05
C VAL A 101 10.47 5.69 8.85
N LEU A 102 10.39 7.01 9.08
CA LEU A 102 10.05 7.97 8.02
C LEU A 102 11.11 7.99 6.91
N ILE A 103 12.40 7.99 7.28
CA ILE A 103 13.51 7.97 6.32
C ILE A 103 13.52 6.66 5.52
N LEU A 104 13.36 5.51 6.17
CA LEU A 104 13.29 4.22 5.46
C LEU A 104 12.11 4.19 4.49
N THR A 105 10.96 4.75 4.88
CA THR A 105 9.79 4.89 4.02
C THR A 105 10.09 5.76 2.82
N TYR A 106 10.71 6.93 3.02
CA TYR A 106 11.14 7.81 1.93
C TYR A 106 12.10 7.11 0.95
N LEU A 107 13.08 6.37 1.47
CA LEU A 107 14.04 5.63 0.66
C LEU A 107 13.39 4.48 -0.12
N TRP A 108 12.40 3.79 0.46
CA TRP A 108 11.62 2.79 -0.28
C TRP A 108 10.76 3.42 -1.38
N VAL A 109 10.13 4.56 -1.11
CA VAL A 109 9.36 5.32 -2.10
C VAL A 109 10.27 5.72 -3.26
N LYS A 110 11.49 6.19 -2.97
CA LYS A 110 12.54 6.54 -3.95
C LYS A 110 13.11 5.35 -4.74
N LYS A 111 12.75 4.10 -4.42
CA LYS A 111 13.36 2.86 -4.95
C LYS A 111 14.87 2.75 -4.66
N THR A 112 15.31 3.18 -3.48
CA THR A 112 16.72 3.06 -3.10
C THR A 112 17.14 1.58 -2.90
N PRO A 113 18.33 1.16 -3.36
CA PRO A 113 18.87 -0.19 -3.16
C PRO A 113 19.04 -0.56 -1.67
N ASN A 114 18.91 -1.84 -1.33
CA ASN A 114 19.05 -2.29 0.06
C ASN A 114 20.42 -1.99 0.65
N GLU A 115 21.49 -2.32 -0.09
CA GLU A 115 22.90 -2.09 0.31
C GLU A 115 23.14 -0.64 0.71
N TRP A 116 22.65 0.31 -0.10
CA TRP A 116 22.78 1.72 0.22
C TRP A 116 21.99 2.09 1.49
N ILE A 117 20.78 1.56 1.65
CA ILE A 117 19.95 1.83 2.84
C ILE A 117 20.61 1.29 4.11
N THR A 118 21.17 0.07 4.06
CA THR A 118 21.82 -0.55 5.23
C THR A 118 23.00 0.28 5.69
N ASP A 119 23.84 0.73 4.75
CA ASP A 119 25.03 1.51 5.03
C ASP A 119 24.68 2.91 5.57
N GLU A 120 23.79 3.61 4.87
CA GLU A 120 23.37 4.97 5.23
C GLU A 120 22.66 5.01 6.59
N MET A 121 21.74 4.06 6.83
CA MET A 121 20.92 4.06 8.04
C MET A 121 21.59 3.33 9.21
N ASN A 122 22.70 2.64 8.96
CA ASN A 122 23.38 1.74 9.90
C ASN A 122 22.39 0.73 10.53
N VAL A 123 21.63 0.05 9.67
CA VAL A 123 20.65 -0.98 10.06
C VAL A 123 20.95 -2.29 9.35
N SER A 124 20.50 -3.40 9.93
CA SER A 124 20.69 -4.71 9.33
C SER A 124 19.89 -4.88 8.03
N GLU A 125 20.39 -5.66 7.07
CA GLU A 125 19.65 -6.00 5.85
C GLU A 125 18.27 -6.63 6.16
N PRO A 126 18.13 -7.58 7.11
CA PRO A 126 16.81 -8.08 7.52
C PRO A 126 15.84 -6.98 7.93
N THR A 127 16.29 -5.95 8.65
CA THR A 127 15.45 -4.81 9.03
C THR A 127 14.97 -4.03 7.80
N VAL A 128 15.83 -3.83 6.79
CA VAL A 128 15.44 -3.16 5.54
C VAL A 128 14.43 -4.01 4.78
N VAL A 129 14.67 -5.31 4.65
CA VAL A 129 13.78 -6.24 3.94
C VAL A 129 12.40 -6.29 4.59
N ASP A 130 12.36 -6.40 5.92
CA ASP A 130 11.14 -6.39 6.73
C ASP A 130 10.38 -5.07 6.57
N TRP A 131 11.07 -3.93 6.68
CA TRP A 131 10.45 -2.63 6.47
C TRP A 131 9.87 -2.45 5.07
N LYS A 132 10.58 -2.92 4.03
CA LYS A 132 10.05 -2.92 2.67
C LYS A 132 8.82 -3.83 2.53
N SER A 133 8.69 -4.88 3.35
CA SER A 133 7.49 -5.72 3.41
C SER A 133 6.29 -4.93 3.92
N PHE A 134 6.44 -4.22 5.05
CA PHE A 134 5.38 -3.35 5.56
C PHE A 134 4.93 -2.33 4.53
N CYS A 135 5.87 -1.68 3.81
CA CYS A 135 5.47 -0.76 2.74
C CYS A 135 4.67 -1.43 1.61
N ARG A 136 4.97 -2.68 1.26
CA ARG A 136 4.20 -3.43 0.26
C ARG A 136 2.82 -3.83 0.77
N GLU A 137 2.68 -4.14 2.06
CA GLU A 137 1.38 -4.41 2.69
C GLU A 137 0.45 -3.21 2.57
N VAL A 138 0.96 -1.98 2.75
CA VAL A 138 0.19 -0.75 2.47
C VAL A 138 -0.33 -0.73 1.03
N CYS A 139 0.48 -1.15 0.05
CA CYS A 139 0.05 -1.24 -1.34
C CYS A 139 -1.04 -2.30 -1.56
N VAL A 140 -0.94 -3.45 -0.89
CA VAL A 140 -1.95 -4.52 -0.95
C VAL A 140 -3.27 -4.04 -0.36
N ASP A 141 -3.23 -3.51 0.86
CA ASP A 141 -4.43 -3.04 1.55
C ASP A 141 -5.08 -1.88 0.79
N ARG A 142 -4.27 -1.01 0.16
CA ARG A 142 -4.80 0.02 -0.75
C ARG A 142 -5.49 -0.59 -1.96
N LEU A 143 -4.86 -1.57 -2.61
CA LEU A 143 -5.42 -2.23 -3.79
C LEU A 143 -6.75 -2.89 -3.46
N VAL A 144 -6.82 -3.65 -2.35
CA VAL A 144 -8.05 -4.31 -1.88
C VAL A 144 -9.15 -3.30 -1.53
N LYS A 145 -8.77 -2.17 -0.91
CA LYS A 145 -9.71 -1.10 -0.58
C LYS A 145 -10.30 -0.43 -1.83
N ASP A 146 -9.48 -0.24 -2.85
CA ASP A 146 -9.85 0.44 -4.09
C ASP A 146 -10.56 -0.52 -5.09
N SER A 147 -10.31 -1.84 -5.02
CA SER A 147 -10.85 -2.85 -5.94
C SER A 147 -12.26 -3.35 -5.59
N LYS A 148 -13.12 -2.51 -4.99
CA LYS A 148 -14.47 -2.92 -4.56
C LYS A 148 -15.51 -2.91 -5.67
N GLU A 149 -15.26 -2.15 -6.72
CA GLU A 149 -16.18 -1.99 -7.86
C GLU A 149 -15.69 -2.84 -9.02
N LYS A 150 -16.64 -3.39 -9.78
CA LYS A 150 -16.30 -4.07 -11.03
C LYS A 150 -15.85 -3.05 -12.06
N ILE A 151 -14.94 -3.45 -12.93
CA ILE A 151 -14.49 -2.64 -14.06
C ILE A 151 -15.40 -2.87 -15.27
N GLY A 152 -15.39 -1.96 -16.23
CA GLY A 152 -16.17 -2.07 -17.46
C GLY A 152 -17.58 -1.47 -17.35
N GLY A 153 -18.50 -2.01 -18.15
CA GLY A 153 -19.87 -1.54 -18.31
C GLY A 153 -20.26 -1.44 -19.79
N VAL A 154 -21.53 -1.14 -20.04
CA VAL A 154 -22.05 -0.96 -21.41
C VAL A 154 -21.26 0.13 -22.14
N GLY A 155 -20.70 -0.22 -23.30
CA GLY A 155 -19.87 0.69 -24.10
C GLY A 155 -18.40 0.78 -23.67
N MET A 156 -18.00 0.05 -22.63
CA MET A 156 -16.61 -0.05 -22.19
C MET A 156 -15.95 -1.32 -22.73
N ILE A 157 -14.63 -1.24 -22.98
CA ILE A 157 -13.80 -2.36 -23.42
C ILE A 157 -12.88 -2.77 -22.28
N VAL A 158 -12.80 -4.06 -22.00
CA VAL A 158 -11.89 -4.66 -21.01
C VAL A 158 -11.07 -5.76 -21.69
N GLU A 159 -9.74 -5.62 -21.64
CA GLU A 159 -8.79 -6.68 -22.05
C GLU A 159 -8.54 -7.63 -20.87
N ILE A 160 -8.66 -8.94 -21.09
CA ILE A 160 -8.37 -9.99 -20.10
C ILE A 160 -7.34 -10.96 -20.70
N ASP A 161 -6.29 -11.27 -19.93
CA ASP A 161 -5.23 -12.20 -20.32
C ASP A 161 -4.61 -12.92 -19.12
N GLU A 162 -4.12 -14.14 -19.36
CA GLU A 162 -3.50 -15.01 -18.36
C GLU A 162 -1.99 -15.01 -18.46
N SER A 163 -1.34 -14.66 -17.35
CA SER A 163 0.10 -14.82 -17.22
C SER A 163 0.51 -15.92 -16.27
N LYS A 164 1.43 -16.77 -16.75
CA LYS A 164 2.12 -17.76 -15.92
C LYS A 164 3.34 -17.13 -15.23
N PHE A 165 3.35 -17.17 -13.90
CA PHE A 165 4.49 -16.79 -13.07
C PHE A 165 5.12 -18.04 -12.43
N GLY A 166 6.34 -18.43 -12.86
CA GLY A 166 7.13 -19.51 -12.26
C GLY A 166 7.35 -20.77 -13.13
N LYS A 167 8.22 -21.69 -12.66
CA LYS A 167 8.39 -23.06 -13.20
C LYS A 167 7.83 -24.06 -12.16
N ARG A 168 7.06 -25.06 -12.61
CA ARG A 168 6.49 -26.10 -11.74
C ARG A 168 7.59 -26.84 -10.96
N LYS A 169 7.44 -26.97 -9.64
CA LYS A 169 8.13 -28.01 -8.85
C LYS A 169 7.10 -29.10 -8.51
N TYR A 170 7.34 -30.33 -8.96
CA TYR A 170 6.61 -31.55 -8.56
C TYR A 170 5.10 -31.70 -8.83
N ASN A 171 4.52 -31.10 -9.89
CA ASN A 171 3.17 -31.45 -10.42
C ASN A 171 2.01 -31.62 -9.41
N ARG A 172 2.08 -31.08 -8.19
CA ARG A 172 0.99 -31.07 -7.21
C ARG A 172 0.39 -29.67 -7.18
N GLY A 173 -0.64 -29.46 -7.98
CA GLY A 173 -1.42 -28.23 -7.97
C GLY A 173 -2.51 -28.29 -6.91
N LYS A 174 -2.60 -27.26 -6.06
CA LYS A 174 -3.92 -26.80 -5.62
C LYS A 174 -4.67 -26.41 -6.88
N ARG A 175 -5.87 -26.96 -7.08
CA ARG A 175 -6.81 -26.44 -8.07
C ARG A 175 -7.16 -25.02 -7.64
N VAL A 176 -7.00 -24.07 -8.54
CA VAL A 176 -7.74 -22.82 -8.43
C VAL A 176 -9.16 -23.24 -8.80
N ASP A 177 -10.03 -23.37 -7.80
CA ASP A 177 -11.38 -23.93 -7.99
C ASP A 177 -12.34 -22.94 -8.67
N GLU A 178 -11.95 -21.66 -8.81
CA GLU A 178 -12.69 -20.66 -9.58
C GLU A 178 -12.32 -20.72 -11.07
N THR A 179 -13.33 -20.80 -11.95
CA THR A 179 -13.12 -20.69 -13.39
C THR A 179 -12.89 -19.22 -13.77
N LEU A 180 -12.22 -18.97 -14.89
CA LEU A 180 -12.02 -17.60 -15.38
C LEU A 180 -13.33 -16.86 -15.62
N ILE A 181 -14.38 -17.59 -16.01
CA ILE A 181 -15.73 -17.04 -16.16
C ILE A 181 -16.22 -16.47 -14.83
N GLU A 182 -16.07 -17.21 -13.73
CA GLU A 182 -16.48 -16.74 -12.40
C GLU A 182 -15.62 -15.56 -11.91
N ILE A 183 -14.32 -15.58 -12.19
CA ILE A 183 -13.43 -14.42 -11.91
C ILE A 183 -13.89 -13.20 -12.72
N THR A 184 -14.22 -13.35 -14.00
CA THR A 184 -14.73 -12.26 -14.84
C THR A 184 -16.05 -11.74 -14.29
N LYS A 185 -17.00 -12.60 -13.93
CA LYS A 185 -18.29 -12.21 -13.33
C LYS A 185 -18.15 -11.43 -12.03
N LYS A 186 -17.18 -11.82 -11.22
CA LYS A 186 -16.88 -11.14 -9.95
C LYS A 186 -16.29 -9.75 -10.15
N ASN A 187 -15.51 -9.53 -11.21
CA ASN A 187 -14.68 -8.32 -11.37
C ASN A 187 -15.08 -7.41 -12.56
N VAL A 188 -15.93 -7.86 -13.48
CA VAL A 188 -16.28 -7.13 -14.71
C VAL A 188 -17.80 -6.99 -14.83
N GLU A 189 -18.29 -5.78 -15.09
CA GLU A 189 -19.73 -5.51 -15.23
C GLU A 189 -20.33 -6.21 -16.46
N PRO A 190 -21.54 -6.80 -16.36
CA PRO A 190 -22.26 -7.31 -17.53
C PRO A 190 -22.49 -6.24 -18.60
N GLY A 191 -22.57 -6.65 -19.86
CA GLY A 191 -22.68 -5.74 -21.01
C GLY A 191 -21.35 -5.12 -21.46
N THR A 192 -20.24 -5.43 -20.78
CA THR A 192 -18.89 -5.05 -21.20
C THR A 192 -18.46 -5.77 -22.47
N THR A 193 -17.73 -5.07 -23.35
CA THR A 193 -16.99 -5.71 -24.44
C THR A 193 -15.68 -6.28 -23.91
N VAL A 194 -15.59 -7.60 -23.80
CA VAL A 194 -14.39 -8.31 -23.33
C VAL A 194 -13.54 -8.72 -24.53
N LEU A 195 -12.27 -8.34 -24.50
CA LEU A 195 -11.24 -8.81 -25.43
C LEU A 195 -10.37 -9.85 -24.70
N SER A 196 -10.28 -11.07 -25.22
CA SER A 196 -9.38 -12.11 -24.69
C SER A 196 -8.68 -12.85 -25.82
N ASP A 197 -7.74 -13.73 -25.46
CA ASP A 197 -7.21 -14.72 -26.38
C ASP A 197 -8.27 -15.78 -26.74
N CYS A 198 -7.92 -16.72 -27.63
CA CYS A 198 -8.79 -17.84 -28.00
C CYS A 198 -8.76 -19.01 -27.00
N TRP A 199 -8.51 -18.79 -25.70
CA TRP A 199 -8.46 -19.90 -24.75
C TRP A 199 -9.86 -20.44 -24.42
N PRO A 200 -10.10 -21.78 -24.47
CA PRO A 200 -11.46 -22.35 -24.36
C PRO A 200 -12.20 -22.01 -23.06
N SER A 201 -11.48 -21.66 -22.01
CA SER A 201 -12.05 -21.23 -20.72
C SER A 201 -12.86 -19.94 -20.80
N TYR A 202 -12.72 -19.14 -21.87
CA TYR A 202 -13.49 -17.92 -22.10
C TYR A 202 -14.76 -18.12 -22.93
N ASN A 203 -14.95 -19.28 -23.57
CA ASN A 203 -16.04 -19.50 -24.53
C ASN A 203 -17.46 -19.26 -23.97
N GLY A 204 -17.62 -19.30 -22.64
CA GLY A 204 -18.91 -19.06 -21.98
C GLY A 204 -19.27 -17.60 -21.73
N LEU A 205 -18.37 -16.64 -21.98
CA LEU A 205 -18.59 -15.23 -21.60
C LEU A 205 -19.82 -14.61 -22.28
N THR A 206 -20.10 -14.95 -23.55
CA THR A 206 -21.30 -14.44 -24.23
C THR A 206 -22.60 -14.86 -23.55
N ALA A 207 -22.66 -16.09 -23.01
CA ALA A 207 -23.83 -16.58 -22.29
C ALA A 207 -24.04 -15.88 -20.94
N GLU A 208 -22.98 -15.33 -20.36
CA GLU A 208 -22.98 -14.60 -19.09
C GLU A 208 -23.24 -13.08 -19.27
N GLY A 209 -23.58 -12.64 -20.49
CA GLY A 209 -23.98 -11.26 -20.78
C GLY A 209 -22.85 -10.33 -21.21
N TYR A 210 -21.70 -10.86 -21.63
CA TYR A 210 -20.59 -10.07 -22.19
C TYR A 210 -20.62 -10.03 -23.71
N VAL A 211 -20.16 -8.93 -24.32
CA VAL A 211 -19.84 -8.91 -25.74
C VAL A 211 -18.40 -9.41 -25.89
N HIS A 212 -18.23 -10.66 -26.32
CA HIS A 212 -16.90 -11.28 -26.34
C HIS A 212 -16.27 -11.24 -27.73
N HIS A 213 -15.07 -10.69 -27.81
CA HIS A 213 -14.22 -10.77 -28.99
C HIS A 213 -12.92 -11.49 -28.65
N THR A 214 -12.55 -12.46 -29.49
CA THR A 214 -11.32 -13.24 -29.32
C THR A 214 -10.26 -12.81 -30.30
N VAL A 215 -9.01 -12.70 -29.86
CA VAL A 215 -7.85 -12.42 -30.70
C VAL A 215 -7.06 -13.71 -30.92
N ASN A 216 -6.93 -14.12 -32.18
CA ASN A 216 -6.12 -15.28 -32.52
C ASN A 216 -4.67 -14.89 -32.81
N HIS A 217 -3.83 -14.94 -31.77
CA HIS A 217 -2.40 -14.61 -31.83
C HIS A 217 -1.58 -15.50 -32.78
N SER A 218 -2.10 -16.65 -33.23
CA SER A 218 -1.41 -17.49 -34.22
C SER A 218 -1.70 -17.08 -35.67
N LYS A 219 -2.64 -16.15 -35.90
CA LYS A 219 -3.09 -15.76 -37.25
C LYS A 219 -2.92 -14.26 -37.50
N ASN A 220 -3.23 -13.39 -36.54
CA ASN A 220 -3.17 -11.94 -36.72
C ASN A 220 -2.71 -11.22 -35.43
N PHE A 221 -1.91 -10.16 -35.55
CA PHE A 221 -1.48 -9.28 -34.44
C PHE A 221 -2.60 -8.33 -33.95
N LYS A 222 -3.62 -8.13 -34.78
CA LYS A 222 -4.84 -7.36 -34.52
C LYS A 222 -5.92 -8.02 -35.36
N ASP A 223 -7.10 -8.27 -34.80
CA ASP A 223 -8.19 -8.83 -35.59
C ASP A 223 -8.54 -7.86 -36.74
N PRO A 224 -8.47 -8.29 -38.02
CA PRO A 224 -8.61 -7.39 -39.16
C PRO A 224 -10.06 -6.92 -39.39
N VAL A 225 -11.05 -7.55 -38.75
CA VAL A 225 -12.48 -7.25 -38.92
C VAL A 225 -13.01 -6.42 -37.76
N THR A 226 -12.65 -6.78 -36.53
CA THR A 226 -13.11 -6.11 -35.30
C THR A 226 -12.11 -5.10 -34.76
N GLY A 227 -10.84 -5.19 -35.19
CA GLY A 227 -9.75 -4.37 -34.66
C GLY A 227 -9.30 -4.75 -33.25
N ALA A 228 -9.81 -5.84 -32.69
CA ALA A 228 -9.47 -6.29 -31.34
C ALA A 228 -7.99 -6.70 -31.20
N HIS A 229 -7.37 -6.34 -30.08
CA HIS A 229 -6.04 -6.79 -29.66
C HIS A 229 -5.97 -6.89 -28.13
N THR A 230 -5.02 -7.65 -27.59
CA THR A 230 -4.69 -7.72 -26.15
C THR A 230 -3.27 -7.19 -25.87
N ASN A 231 -2.68 -6.46 -26.82
CA ASN A 231 -1.29 -5.98 -26.72
C ASN A 231 -1.04 -5.15 -25.45
N GLY A 232 -2.03 -4.38 -25.01
CA GLY A 232 -1.91 -3.54 -23.81
C GLY A 232 -1.72 -4.37 -22.53
N ILE A 233 -2.52 -5.42 -22.37
CA ILE A 233 -2.39 -6.33 -21.22
C ILE A 233 -1.15 -7.23 -21.34
N GLU A 234 -0.78 -7.68 -22.55
CA GLU A 234 0.45 -8.45 -22.79
C GLU A 234 1.73 -7.66 -22.44
N ASP A 235 1.81 -6.40 -22.90
CA ASP A 235 2.91 -5.50 -22.58
C ASP A 235 2.99 -5.21 -21.08
N THR A 236 1.83 -5.07 -20.44
CA THR A 236 1.73 -4.92 -18.99
C THR A 236 2.33 -6.14 -18.28
N TRP A 237 1.98 -7.35 -18.70
CA TRP A 237 2.56 -8.57 -18.14
C TRP A 237 4.06 -8.67 -18.36
N ASN A 238 4.55 -8.28 -19.53
CA ASN A 238 5.98 -8.28 -19.81
C ASN A 238 6.73 -7.30 -18.88
N ALA A 239 6.18 -6.12 -18.65
CA ALA A 239 6.74 -5.14 -17.73
C ALA A 239 6.76 -5.66 -16.28
N ILE A 240 5.67 -6.28 -15.80
CA ILE A 240 5.60 -6.89 -14.46
C ILE A 240 6.65 -8.01 -14.33
N LYS A 241 6.69 -8.95 -15.28
CA LYS A 241 7.66 -10.06 -15.27
C LYS A 241 9.10 -9.55 -15.27
N THR A 242 9.38 -8.45 -15.98
CA THR A 242 10.71 -7.84 -16.02
C THR A 242 11.09 -7.19 -14.70
N ASP A 243 10.19 -6.44 -14.08
CA ASP A 243 10.42 -5.83 -12.76
C ASP A 243 10.63 -6.91 -11.67
N PHE A 244 9.82 -7.98 -11.69
CA PHE A 244 9.95 -9.11 -10.76
C PHE A 244 11.28 -9.85 -10.91
N ARG A 245 11.78 -10.02 -12.13
CA ARG A 245 13.11 -10.60 -12.38
C ARG A 245 14.21 -9.74 -11.77
N LYS A 246 14.13 -8.41 -11.93
CA LYS A 246 15.12 -7.46 -11.36
C LYS A 246 15.12 -7.47 -9.84
N GLN A 247 13.95 -7.61 -9.24
CA GLN A 247 13.78 -7.68 -7.79
C GLN A 247 14.12 -9.06 -7.18
N GLY A 248 14.41 -10.08 -8.01
CA GLY A 248 14.75 -11.43 -7.51
C GLY A 248 13.57 -12.22 -6.93
N THR A 249 12.32 -11.80 -7.19
CA THR A 249 11.10 -12.30 -6.51
C THR A 249 10.77 -13.76 -6.81
N ARG A 250 11.37 -14.35 -7.85
CA ARG A 250 11.22 -15.77 -8.23
C ARG A 250 11.62 -16.75 -7.11
N ARG A 251 12.27 -16.28 -6.05
CA ARG A 251 12.80 -17.07 -4.94
C ARG A 251 11.99 -16.95 -3.65
N VAL A 252 11.00 -16.04 -3.58
CA VAL A 252 10.27 -15.74 -2.34
C VAL A 252 8.84 -16.25 -2.46
N GLU A 253 8.57 -17.38 -1.82
CA GLU A 253 7.26 -18.02 -1.80
C GLU A 253 6.23 -17.15 -1.07
N GLY A 254 4.99 -17.10 -1.58
CA GLY A 254 3.88 -16.37 -0.95
C GLY A 254 3.90 -14.84 -1.05
N GLN A 255 4.87 -14.24 -1.75
CA GLN A 255 5.00 -12.78 -1.86
C GLN A 255 4.54 -12.22 -3.23
N PHE A 256 3.93 -13.03 -4.09
CA PHE A 256 3.52 -12.57 -5.43
C PHE A 256 2.60 -11.34 -5.37
N ASP A 257 1.58 -11.40 -4.51
CA ASP A 257 0.56 -10.36 -4.40
C ASP A 257 1.16 -9.04 -3.90
N THR A 258 2.11 -9.09 -2.95
CA THR A 258 2.76 -7.90 -2.39
C THR A 258 3.63 -7.19 -3.42
N TYR A 259 4.38 -7.92 -4.23
CA TYR A 259 5.17 -7.34 -5.34
C TYR A 259 4.29 -6.82 -6.48
N LEU A 260 3.16 -7.47 -6.75
CA LEU A 260 2.23 -7.02 -7.77
C LEU A 260 1.56 -5.71 -7.34
N ALA A 261 1.11 -5.64 -6.07
CA ALA A 261 0.56 -4.43 -5.49
C ALA A 261 1.57 -3.28 -5.48
N GLU A 262 2.84 -3.54 -5.14
CA GLU A 262 3.91 -2.53 -5.26
C GLU A 262 4.03 -2.03 -6.71
N TYR A 263 4.08 -2.94 -7.69
CA TYR A 263 4.17 -2.56 -9.09
C TYR A 263 2.98 -1.68 -9.52
N MET A 264 1.75 -2.06 -9.14
CA MET A 264 0.54 -1.32 -9.47
C MET A 264 0.56 0.08 -8.85
N TRP A 265 0.92 0.18 -7.56
CA TRP A 265 1.05 1.47 -6.87
C TRP A 265 2.10 2.36 -7.54
N ARG A 266 3.26 1.82 -7.90
CA ARG A 266 4.30 2.60 -8.58
C ARG A 266 3.89 3.01 -9.98
N ARG A 267 3.14 2.17 -10.70
CA ARG A 267 2.61 2.49 -12.02
C ARG A 267 1.57 3.60 -11.97
N SER A 268 0.66 3.60 -10.97
CA SER A 268 -0.35 4.65 -10.83
C SER A 268 0.24 6.02 -10.47
N HIS A 269 1.45 6.04 -9.92
CA HIS A 269 2.18 7.27 -9.60
C HIS A 269 3.37 7.54 -10.56
N ARG A 270 3.38 6.90 -11.74
CA ARG A 270 4.46 7.08 -12.72
C ARG A 270 4.59 8.55 -13.11
N GLY A 271 5.80 9.09 -13.02
CA GLY A 271 6.10 10.49 -13.36
C GLY A 271 5.84 11.50 -12.24
N ALA A 272 5.28 11.06 -11.09
CA ALA A 272 5.12 11.95 -9.94
C ALA A 272 6.49 12.32 -9.33
N PRO A 273 6.74 13.61 -9.02
CA PRO A 273 7.96 14.02 -8.35
C PRO A 273 7.98 13.49 -6.90
N MET A 274 9.18 13.33 -6.33
CA MET A 274 9.32 12.81 -4.96
C MET A 274 8.59 13.66 -3.91
N LYS A 275 8.51 14.98 -4.15
CA LYS A 275 7.78 15.95 -3.33
C LYS A 275 6.30 15.65 -3.19
N SER A 276 5.66 15.04 -4.18
CA SER A 276 4.26 14.59 -4.09
C SER A 276 4.13 13.11 -3.78
N LEU A 277 5.10 12.29 -4.21
CA LEU A 277 5.05 10.84 -4.07
C LEU A 277 5.16 10.38 -2.61
N PHE A 278 6.12 10.92 -1.85
CA PHE A 278 6.28 10.54 -0.44
C PHE A 278 5.06 10.94 0.42
N PRO A 279 4.56 12.19 0.36
CA PRO A 279 3.33 12.56 1.08
C PRO A 279 2.11 11.74 0.65
N SER A 280 2.01 11.38 -0.64
CA SER A 280 0.92 10.52 -1.12
C SER A 280 0.97 9.12 -0.52
N PHE A 281 2.17 8.56 -0.34
CA PHE A 281 2.34 7.28 0.35
C PHE A 281 1.98 7.40 1.84
N ILE A 282 2.48 8.43 2.54
CA ILE A 282 2.16 8.65 3.97
C ILE A 282 0.65 8.83 4.19
N ARG A 283 -0.03 9.58 3.31
CA ARG A 283 -1.49 9.69 3.34
C ARG A 283 -2.17 8.33 3.14
N GLY A 284 -1.66 7.50 2.23
CA GLY A 284 -2.13 6.12 2.07
C GLY A 284 -2.03 5.32 3.37
N VAL A 285 -0.91 5.44 4.08
CA VAL A 285 -0.71 4.83 5.40
C VAL A 285 -1.75 5.32 6.40
N THR A 286 -1.95 6.63 6.54
CA THR A 286 -2.86 7.17 7.57
C THR A 286 -4.34 6.96 7.25
N GLU A 287 -4.71 6.81 5.98
CA GLU A 287 -6.05 6.43 5.55
C GLU A 287 -6.37 4.94 5.76
N LEU A 288 -5.35 4.07 5.80
CA LEU A 288 -5.49 2.63 6.00
C LEU A 288 -5.30 2.22 7.47
N TYR A 289 -4.35 2.86 8.16
CA TYR A 289 -3.96 2.58 9.53
C TYR A 289 -4.07 3.85 10.40
N PRO A 290 -5.29 4.43 10.55
CA PRO A 290 -5.47 5.63 11.35
C PRO A 290 -5.06 5.36 12.81
N PRO A 291 -4.35 6.29 13.46
CA PRO A 291 -3.90 6.09 14.82
C PRO A 291 -5.08 5.99 15.79
N HIS A 292 -5.06 4.99 16.66
CA HIS A 292 -6.10 4.83 17.67
C HIS A 292 -5.96 5.86 18.79
N THR A 293 -7.09 6.39 19.25
CA THR A 293 -7.17 7.34 20.39
C THR A 293 -7.47 6.65 21.71
N GLN A 294 -7.58 5.32 21.74
CA GLN A 294 -7.82 4.52 22.93
C GLN A 294 -7.30 3.09 22.72
N ASP A 295 -7.21 2.31 23.79
CA ASP A 295 -6.88 0.89 23.67
C ASP A 295 -8.02 0.17 22.94
N THR A 296 -7.67 -0.70 21.99
CA THR A 296 -8.66 -1.59 21.37
C THR A 296 -9.07 -2.65 22.39
N VAL A 297 -10.38 -2.83 22.58
CA VAL A 297 -10.91 -3.94 23.36
C VAL A 297 -10.52 -5.22 22.62
N LYS A 298 -9.80 -6.11 23.30
CA LYS A 298 -9.45 -7.43 22.77
C LYS A 298 -10.68 -8.31 22.67
#